data_AF-A0A426TXN8-F1
#
_entry.id   AF-A0A426TXN8-F1
#
_cell.length_a   1.000
_cell.length_b   1.000
_cell.length_c   1.000
_cell.angle_alpha   90.00
_cell.angle_beta   90.00
_cell.angle_gamma   90.00
#
_symmetry.space_group_name_H-M   'P 1'
#
loop_
_entity.id
_entity.type
_entity.pdbx_description
1 polymer ?
#
loop_
_entity_poly.entity_id
_entity_poly.type
_entity_poly.pdbx_seq_one_letter_code
_entity_poly.pdbx_strand_id
1 'polypeptide(L)'
;MPQLPTLLLLILLAPLLTGAALPLALAAPRQPLGATPACPRLYYGDPAALLAALPMADYACTEELAAALRPQARQQHVAALLALAQHGHDPRAQRNALRTLGRIAASPPQTHAYELLRRTYGAAMQSLAVEMLLTQNDNFLLQDAVWLLDAFYFPSFGAAPALEAVAHHPAHAPALRYRAASSRARLVAARPGALHTHDYAFIQAGLASADAGVRTAAANAVAHLRPEQQAGHTPQLSAALRTAWHHEPPLSLAADPPDARASNQFTFAESSPTSLSARVAIARARDHLDGHGQQHEEDIRHTYTSLALPHTFVGTKISLHSNMPLAQRHTLLTEAETTLAALATLLGPDLAQPLADASTPRLTIFIFERQGIFRDYMRAFTNFSVDVDGIYAEQSATIYTYQRSATQSANTLAESLRHEVAHHYAATHLFPGDWHRPGYHTEPKGWADEGLAELAAGWGPSGFLPRQAQLGRLCARAHLPPLTPLLARREGYDHFGHFDYDAAWAFTFYMAHDQPAALRRLYAAYRDGSYRLVHWETIAGLSLPATEEAWHDALRAWCN
;
A
#
# COMPACT_ATOMS: atom_id res chain seq x y z
N MET A 1 -56.17 -65.17 -26.61
CA MET A 1 -54.78 -65.60 -26.91
C MET A 1 -54.09 -64.44 -27.63
N PRO A 2 -52.84 -64.04 -27.32
CA PRO A 2 -51.95 -64.24 -26.16
C PRO A 2 -51.47 -62.90 -25.52
N GLN A 3 -50.52 -63.02 -24.59
CA GLN A 3 -49.95 -62.07 -23.60
C GLN A 3 -48.89 -61.09 -24.15
N LEU A 4 -48.60 -59.98 -23.41
CA LEU A 4 -47.26 -59.42 -23.04
C LEU A 4 -47.38 -58.05 -22.30
N PRO A 5 -46.36 -57.53 -21.57
CA PRO A 5 -46.31 -57.53 -20.10
C PRO A 5 -46.24 -56.15 -19.43
N THR A 6 -46.36 -56.19 -18.10
CA THR A 6 -46.24 -55.12 -17.10
C THR A 6 -44.83 -54.51 -17.05
N LEU A 7 -44.70 -53.18 -17.21
CA LEU A 7 -43.48 -52.42 -16.94
C LEU A 7 -43.65 -51.65 -15.62
N LEU A 8 -42.86 -52.02 -14.62
CA LEU A 8 -42.79 -51.42 -13.30
C LEU A 8 -41.90 -50.16 -13.37
N LEU A 9 -42.47 -48.97 -13.16
CA LEU A 9 -41.72 -47.70 -13.10
C LEU A 9 -41.24 -47.48 -11.66
N LEU A 10 -39.94 -47.65 -11.42
CA LEU A 10 -39.27 -47.34 -10.15
C LEU A 10 -39.15 -45.81 -9.98
N ILE A 11 -39.96 -45.26 -9.08
CA ILE A 11 -39.82 -43.90 -8.55
C ILE A 11 -38.65 -43.92 -7.55
N LEU A 12 -37.52 -43.33 -7.94
CA LEU A 12 -36.38 -43.09 -7.06
C LEU A 12 -36.70 -41.90 -6.14
N LEU A 13 -36.85 -42.18 -4.84
CA LEU A 13 -36.84 -41.19 -3.77
C LEU A 13 -35.51 -40.42 -3.79
N ALA A 14 -35.56 -39.12 -4.06
CA ALA A 14 -34.46 -38.21 -3.74
C ALA A 14 -34.51 -37.86 -2.24
N PRO A 15 -33.44 -38.10 -1.46
CA PRO A 15 -33.36 -37.57 -0.11
C PRO A 15 -32.97 -36.08 -0.18
N LEU A 16 -33.64 -35.30 0.66
CA LEU A 16 -33.32 -33.91 0.98
C LEU A 16 -31.88 -33.79 1.48
N LEU A 17 -30.94 -33.39 0.61
CA LEU A 17 -29.59 -32.96 0.99
C LEU A 17 -29.64 -31.53 1.50
N THR A 18 -29.87 -31.37 2.80
CA THR A 18 -29.47 -30.17 3.53
C THR A 18 -28.01 -30.35 3.97
N GLY A 19 -27.14 -29.40 3.59
CA GLY A 19 -25.80 -29.25 4.20
C GLY A 19 -24.66 -30.09 3.61
N ALA A 20 -24.38 -30.00 2.31
CA ALA A 20 -23.07 -30.40 1.79
C ALA A 20 -22.08 -29.23 1.95
N ALA A 21 -21.44 -29.12 3.12
CA ALA A 21 -20.22 -28.33 3.23
C ALA A 21 -19.15 -29.02 2.38
N LEU A 22 -18.64 -28.33 1.35
CA LEU A 22 -17.48 -28.80 0.60
C LEU A 22 -16.36 -29.12 1.59
N PRO A 23 -15.63 -30.24 1.43
CA PRO A 23 -14.50 -30.54 2.31
C PRO A 23 -13.49 -29.39 2.22
N LEU A 24 -13.00 -28.93 3.37
CA LEU A 24 -11.87 -27.98 3.44
C LEU A 24 -10.77 -28.49 2.51
N ALA A 25 -10.29 -27.62 1.61
CA ALA A 25 -9.14 -27.93 0.76
C ALA A 25 -8.03 -28.51 1.65
N LEU A 26 -7.50 -29.69 1.29
CA LEU A 26 -6.54 -30.40 2.15
C LEU A 26 -5.36 -29.47 2.48
N ALA A 27 -5.00 -29.42 3.77
CA ALA A 27 -3.79 -28.73 4.18
C ALA A 27 -2.59 -29.34 3.43
N ALA A 28 -1.71 -28.49 2.90
CA ALA A 28 -0.47 -28.95 2.29
C ALA A 28 0.32 -29.82 3.29
N PRO A 29 1.14 -30.78 2.79
CA PRO A 29 2.04 -31.53 3.66
C PRO A 29 2.87 -30.58 4.53
N ARG A 30 3.22 -31.00 5.75
CA ARG A 30 4.03 -30.19 6.67
C ARG A 30 5.33 -29.76 5.98
N GLN A 31 5.42 -28.48 5.65
CA GLN A 31 6.64 -27.84 5.18
C GLN A 31 7.40 -27.26 6.38
N PRO A 32 8.72 -27.03 6.27
CA PRO A 32 9.44 -26.18 7.22
C PRO A 32 8.76 -24.80 7.31
N LEU A 33 8.81 -24.19 8.49
CA LEU A 33 8.36 -22.81 8.64
C LEU A 33 9.31 -21.87 7.90
N GLY A 34 8.74 -20.81 7.32
CA GLY A 34 9.52 -19.75 6.66
C GLY A 34 10.42 -19.01 7.65
N ALA A 35 11.50 -18.42 7.14
CA ALA A 35 12.37 -17.57 7.93
C ALA A 35 11.66 -16.28 8.35
N THR A 36 11.99 -15.78 9.55
CA THR A 36 11.45 -14.55 10.13
C THR A 36 12.58 -13.60 10.55
N PRO A 37 13.32 -13.01 9.59
CA PRO A 37 14.48 -12.18 9.87
C PRO A 37 14.20 -10.89 10.68
N ALA A 38 12.96 -10.39 10.68
CA ALA A 38 12.54 -9.26 11.51
C ALA A 38 12.20 -9.67 12.96
N CYS A 39 12.17 -10.97 13.26
CA CYS A 39 11.85 -11.48 14.58
C CYS A 39 13.10 -11.81 15.42
N PRO A 40 12.98 -11.93 16.76
CA PRO A 40 14.08 -12.35 17.64
C PRO A 40 14.66 -13.74 17.35
N ARG A 41 13.93 -14.58 16.60
CA ARG A 41 14.40 -15.88 16.12
C ARG A 41 14.21 -15.92 14.61
N LEU A 42 15.23 -16.37 13.88
CA LEU A 42 15.16 -16.55 12.43
C LEU A 42 14.23 -17.72 12.03
N TYR A 43 14.19 -18.79 12.83
CA TYR A 43 13.34 -19.96 12.59
C TYR A 43 12.60 -20.36 13.87
N TYR A 44 11.34 -20.76 13.70
CA TYR A 44 10.51 -21.31 14.76
C TYR A 44 10.27 -22.81 14.51
N GLY A 45 10.17 -23.60 15.58
CA GLY A 45 10.06 -25.06 15.47
C GLY A 45 8.68 -25.54 15.03
N ASP A 46 7.61 -24.83 15.40
CA ASP A 46 6.24 -25.19 15.07
C ASP A 46 5.28 -23.97 15.13
N PRO A 47 4.03 -24.13 14.64
CA PRO A 47 3.01 -23.08 14.73
C PRO A 47 2.70 -22.56 16.14
N ALA A 48 2.87 -23.37 17.18
CA ALA A 48 2.61 -22.92 18.55
C ALA A 48 3.68 -21.93 19.03
N ALA A 49 4.94 -22.15 18.63
CA ALA A 49 6.04 -21.23 18.90
C ALA A 49 5.85 -19.87 18.18
N LEU A 50 5.29 -19.87 16.96
CA LEU A 50 4.92 -18.63 16.26
C LEU A 50 3.83 -17.85 17.03
N LEU A 51 2.77 -18.55 17.47
CA LEU A 51 1.67 -17.94 18.23
C LEU A 51 2.14 -17.38 19.58
N ALA A 52 3.09 -18.05 20.24
CA ALA A 52 3.66 -17.58 21.50
C ALA A 52 4.50 -16.31 21.36
N ALA A 53 5.12 -16.08 20.21
CA ALA A 53 5.90 -14.86 19.94
C ALA A 53 5.01 -13.65 19.57
N LEU A 54 3.81 -13.92 19.04
CA LEU A 54 2.93 -12.92 18.45
C LEU A 54 2.55 -11.74 19.38
N PRO A 55 2.24 -11.92 20.69
CA PRO A 55 1.81 -10.82 21.55
C PRO A 55 2.85 -9.69 21.69
N MET A 56 4.15 -10.03 21.65
CA MET A 56 5.25 -9.08 21.84
C MET A 56 5.87 -8.59 20.54
N ALA A 57 5.48 -9.16 19.40
CA ALA A 57 6.01 -8.81 18.10
C ALA A 57 5.71 -7.35 17.74
N ASP A 58 6.67 -6.68 17.13
CA ASP A 58 6.42 -5.42 16.43
C ASP A 58 5.70 -5.68 15.10
N TYR A 59 5.50 -4.64 14.29
CA TYR A 59 4.79 -4.75 13.03
C TYR A 59 5.49 -5.70 12.05
N ALA A 60 6.79 -5.54 11.82
CA ALA A 60 7.53 -6.33 10.84
C ALA A 60 7.59 -7.80 11.24
N CYS A 61 7.87 -8.08 12.52
CA CYS A 61 7.85 -9.45 13.03
C CYS A 61 6.44 -10.05 12.97
N THR A 62 5.38 -9.30 13.26
CA THR A 62 3.99 -9.78 13.14
C THR A 62 3.65 -10.23 11.73
N GLU A 63 4.07 -9.46 10.71
CA GLU A 63 3.86 -9.80 9.30
C GLU A 63 4.58 -11.11 8.92
N GLU A 64 5.83 -11.28 9.36
CA GLU A 64 6.61 -12.49 9.06
C GLU A 64 6.10 -13.72 9.83
N LEU A 65 5.70 -13.57 11.10
CA LEU A 65 5.04 -14.64 11.86
C LEU A 65 3.74 -15.08 11.18
N ALA A 66 2.94 -14.13 10.68
CA ALA A 66 1.72 -14.43 9.95
C ALA A 66 2.00 -15.16 8.62
N ALA A 67 3.01 -14.72 7.87
CA ALA A 67 3.44 -15.36 6.63
C ALA A 67 3.91 -16.81 6.86
N ALA A 68 4.70 -17.05 7.92
CA ALA A 68 5.17 -18.37 8.31
C ALA A 68 4.03 -19.27 8.80
N LEU A 69 3.05 -18.73 9.54
CA LEU A 69 1.91 -19.49 10.05
C LEU A 69 0.92 -19.88 8.96
N ARG A 70 0.65 -18.99 8.00
CA ARG A 70 -0.38 -19.13 6.95
C ARG A 70 -0.44 -20.50 6.26
N PRO A 71 0.64 -21.07 5.71
CA PRO A 71 0.58 -22.39 5.06
C PRO A 71 0.27 -23.54 6.01
N GLN A 72 0.47 -23.35 7.32
CA GLN A 72 0.23 -24.36 8.36
C GLN A 72 -0.97 -24.07 9.26
N ALA A 73 -1.73 -23.02 8.96
CA ALA A 73 -2.90 -22.62 9.74
C ALA A 73 -3.90 -23.79 9.79
N ARG A 74 -4.44 -24.06 10.98
CA ARG A 74 -5.44 -25.10 11.27
C ARG A 74 -6.50 -24.51 12.19
N GLN A 75 -7.64 -25.19 12.35
CA GLN A 75 -8.75 -24.72 13.20
C GLN A 75 -8.28 -24.31 14.61
N GLN A 76 -7.44 -25.11 15.27
CA GLN A 76 -6.91 -24.79 16.59
C GLN A 76 -6.09 -23.47 16.62
N HIS A 77 -5.35 -23.17 15.56
CA HIS A 77 -4.54 -21.94 15.47
C HIS A 77 -5.46 -20.72 15.29
N VAL A 78 -6.50 -20.86 14.48
CA VAL A 78 -7.50 -19.80 14.27
C VAL A 78 -8.30 -19.56 15.55
N ALA A 79 -8.69 -20.61 16.27
CA ALA A 79 -9.35 -20.49 17.56
C ALA A 79 -8.48 -19.75 18.59
N ALA A 80 -7.18 -20.07 18.65
CA ALA A 80 -6.24 -19.37 19.53
C ALA A 80 -6.08 -17.88 19.15
N LEU A 81 -6.00 -17.58 17.86
CA LEU A 81 -5.93 -16.20 17.36
C LEU A 81 -7.22 -15.41 17.65
N LEU A 82 -8.40 -16.02 17.47
CA LEU A 82 -9.67 -15.41 17.82
C LEU A 82 -9.75 -15.08 19.31
N ALA A 83 -9.35 -16.02 20.17
CA ALA A 83 -9.30 -15.79 21.61
C ALA A 83 -8.32 -14.68 21.99
N LEU A 84 -7.14 -14.63 21.34
CA LEU A 84 -6.15 -13.57 21.56
C LEU A 84 -6.65 -12.20 21.06
N ALA A 85 -7.37 -12.16 19.94
CA ALA A 85 -7.97 -10.94 19.42
C ALA A 85 -9.07 -10.41 20.36
N GLN A 86 -9.89 -11.29 20.92
CA GLN A 86 -11.00 -10.91 21.79
C GLN A 86 -10.55 -10.57 23.22
N HIS A 87 -9.61 -11.34 23.77
CA HIS A 87 -9.25 -11.32 25.20
C HIS A 87 -7.76 -11.09 25.47
N GLY A 88 -6.99 -10.64 24.48
CA GLY A 88 -5.59 -10.28 24.66
C GLY A 88 -5.41 -9.26 25.79
N HIS A 89 -4.32 -9.41 26.54
CA HIS A 89 -4.05 -8.61 27.74
C HIS A 89 -3.85 -7.11 27.46
N ASP A 90 -3.51 -6.76 26.22
CA ASP A 90 -3.36 -5.38 25.77
C ASP A 90 -3.75 -5.23 24.28
N PRO A 91 -3.96 -3.98 23.81
CA PRO A 91 -4.32 -3.72 22.42
C PRO A 91 -3.28 -4.19 21.39
N ARG A 92 -1.99 -4.26 21.74
CA ARG A 92 -0.95 -4.74 20.81
C ARG A 92 -1.15 -6.22 20.51
N ALA A 93 -1.35 -7.04 21.54
CA ALA A 93 -1.60 -8.47 21.40
C ALA A 93 -2.87 -8.73 20.58
N GLN A 94 -3.95 -7.99 20.86
CA GLN A 94 -5.21 -8.11 20.11
C GLN A 94 -5.02 -7.74 18.63
N ARG A 95 -4.30 -6.64 18.35
CA ARG A 95 -4.00 -6.19 16.98
C ARG A 95 -3.13 -7.18 16.22
N ASN A 96 -2.09 -7.72 16.85
CA ASN A 96 -1.22 -8.70 16.20
C ASN A 96 -2.03 -9.95 15.83
N ALA A 97 -2.94 -10.41 16.68
CA ALA A 97 -3.86 -11.49 16.37
C ALA A 97 -4.80 -11.17 15.20
N LEU A 98 -5.46 -10.00 15.21
CA LEU A 98 -6.33 -9.56 14.10
C LEU A 98 -5.58 -9.48 12.76
N ARG A 99 -4.35 -8.94 12.77
CA ARG A 99 -3.50 -8.85 11.59
C ARG A 99 -3.14 -10.23 11.06
N THR A 100 -2.72 -11.14 11.93
CA THR A 100 -2.47 -12.53 11.53
C THR A 100 -3.72 -13.19 10.93
N LEU A 101 -4.90 -13.01 11.54
CA LEU A 101 -6.16 -13.52 10.99
C LEU A 101 -6.47 -12.93 9.61
N GLY A 102 -6.30 -11.61 9.44
CA GLY A 102 -6.46 -10.93 8.16
C GLY A 102 -5.48 -11.43 7.10
N ARG A 103 -4.23 -11.70 7.45
CA ARG A 103 -3.23 -12.29 6.53
C ARG A 103 -3.57 -13.70 6.09
N ILE A 104 -4.14 -14.51 6.98
CA ILE A 104 -4.63 -15.83 6.61
C ILE A 104 -5.87 -15.67 5.70
N ALA A 105 -6.77 -14.72 5.97
CA ALA A 105 -7.93 -14.42 5.14
C ALA A 105 -7.58 -13.84 3.75
N ALA A 106 -6.39 -13.24 3.60
CA ALA A 106 -5.83 -12.74 2.35
C ALA A 106 -5.25 -13.85 1.44
N SER A 107 -5.27 -15.11 1.88
CA SER A 107 -4.76 -16.23 1.08
C SER A 107 -5.53 -16.37 -0.24
N PRO A 108 -4.90 -16.86 -1.33
CA PRO A 108 -5.59 -17.06 -2.60
C PRO A 108 -6.83 -17.96 -2.45
N PRO A 109 -7.89 -17.73 -3.25
CA PRO A 109 -9.06 -18.61 -3.28
C PRO A 109 -8.67 -20.08 -3.45
N GLN A 110 -9.46 -20.99 -2.87
CA GLN A 110 -9.27 -22.45 -2.94
C GLN A 110 -8.04 -23.00 -2.18
N THR A 111 -7.26 -22.15 -1.50
CA THR A 111 -6.24 -22.62 -0.55
C THR A 111 -6.87 -23.04 0.78
N HIS A 112 -6.25 -23.98 1.52
CA HIS A 112 -6.71 -24.38 2.86
C HIS A 112 -6.91 -23.16 3.78
N ALA A 113 -5.95 -22.23 3.80
CA ALA A 113 -6.00 -21.03 4.61
C ALA A 113 -7.19 -20.12 4.27
N TYR A 114 -7.49 -19.93 2.97
CA TYR A 114 -8.65 -19.19 2.51
C TYR A 114 -9.96 -19.88 2.94
N GLU A 115 -10.10 -21.17 2.66
CA GLU A 115 -11.30 -21.96 3.01
C GLU A 115 -11.56 -21.96 4.52
N LEU A 116 -10.48 -22.04 5.31
CA LEU A 116 -10.55 -21.94 6.77
C LEU A 116 -11.08 -20.58 7.22
N LEU A 117 -10.45 -19.46 6.83
CA LEU A 117 -10.81 -18.14 7.38
C LEU A 117 -12.03 -17.49 6.72
N ARG A 118 -12.18 -17.65 5.41
CA ARG A 118 -13.23 -16.97 4.64
C ARG A 118 -14.53 -17.76 4.65
N ARG A 119 -14.48 -19.10 4.60
CA ARG A 119 -15.70 -19.93 4.59
C ARG A 119 -16.06 -20.49 5.97
N THR A 120 -15.10 -21.06 6.70
CA THR A 120 -15.40 -21.73 7.98
C THR A 120 -15.59 -20.72 9.11
N TYR A 121 -14.67 -19.77 9.28
CA TYR A 121 -14.69 -18.78 10.36
C TYR A 121 -15.25 -17.41 9.95
N GLY A 122 -15.74 -17.25 8.72
CA GLY A 122 -16.09 -15.93 8.18
C GLY A 122 -17.17 -15.17 8.96
N ALA A 123 -18.16 -15.88 9.51
CA ALA A 123 -19.19 -15.27 10.36
C ALA A 123 -18.64 -14.86 11.73
N ALA A 124 -17.79 -15.68 12.34
CA ALA A 124 -17.14 -15.37 13.61
C ALA A 124 -16.20 -14.15 13.49
N MET A 125 -15.45 -14.08 12.39
CA MET A 125 -14.57 -12.95 12.08
C MET A 125 -15.33 -11.63 11.89
N GLN A 126 -16.45 -11.65 11.16
CA GLN A 126 -17.32 -10.48 11.02
C GLN A 126 -17.93 -10.07 12.36
N SER A 127 -18.41 -11.03 13.14
CA SER A 127 -19.02 -10.76 14.46
C SER A 127 -18.01 -10.15 15.42
N LEU A 128 -16.80 -10.70 15.50
CA LEU A 128 -15.70 -10.16 16.30
C LEU A 128 -15.38 -8.71 15.90
N ALA A 129 -15.23 -8.43 14.61
CA ALA A 129 -14.91 -7.09 14.15
C ALA A 129 -16.04 -6.08 14.46
N VAL A 130 -17.30 -6.47 14.27
CA VAL A 130 -18.45 -5.60 14.60
C VAL A 130 -18.55 -5.38 16.12
N GLU A 131 -18.37 -6.43 16.93
CA GLU A 131 -18.33 -6.31 18.39
C GLU A 131 -17.21 -5.36 18.85
N MET A 132 -16.03 -5.46 18.23
CA MET A 132 -14.94 -4.53 18.50
C MET A 132 -15.30 -3.09 18.16
N LEU A 133 -15.92 -2.84 16.99
CA LEU A 133 -16.38 -1.49 16.62
C LEU A 133 -17.41 -0.92 17.59
N LEU A 134 -18.17 -1.76 18.29
CA LEU A 134 -19.21 -1.34 19.24
C LEU A 134 -18.70 -1.18 20.68
N THR A 135 -17.64 -1.89 21.07
CA THR A 135 -17.23 -2.02 22.48
C THR A 135 -15.85 -1.47 22.79
N GLN A 136 -14.97 -1.35 21.79
CA GLN A 136 -13.59 -0.92 21.99
C GLN A 136 -13.42 0.58 21.72
N ASN A 137 -12.42 1.18 22.34
CA ASN A 137 -12.07 2.59 22.16
C ASN A 137 -10.65 2.81 21.61
N ASP A 138 -9.85 1.75 21.49
CA ASP A 138 -8.49 1.86 20.95
C ASP A 138 -8.53 2.14 19.45
N ASN A 139 -8.03 3.32 19.07
CA ASN A 139 -8.12 3.81 17.70
C ASN A 139 -7.49 2.85 16.68
N PHE A 140 -6.42 2.16 17.05
CA PHE A 140 -5.73 1.27 16.14
C PHE A 140 -6.39 -0.09 15.99
N LEU A 141 -6.84 -0.64 17.11
CA LEU A 141 -7.61 -1.88 17.11
C LEU A 141 -8.87 -1.73 16.25
N LEU A 142 -9.56 -0.60 16.40
CA LEU A 142 -10.72 -0.26 15.57
C LEU A 142 -10.32 -0.10 14.09
N GLN A 143 -9.17 0.50 13.78
CA GLN A 143 -8.67 0.58 12.40
C GLN A 143 -8.40 -0.80 11.77
N ASP A 144 -7.85 -1.74 12.55
CA ASP A 144 -7.62 -3.13 12.11
C ASP A 144 -8.96 -3.87 11.94
N ALA A 145 -9.97 -3.61 12.79
CA ALA A 145 -11.32 -4.16 12.65
C ALA A 145 -12.05 -3.64 11.39
N VAL A 146 -11.98 -2.33 11.11
CA VAL A 146 -12.53 -1.77 9.85
C VAL A 146 -11.83 -2.38 8.64
N TRP A 147 -10.49 -2.47 8.65
CA TRP A 147 -9.72 -3.09 7.57
C TRP A 147 -10.18 -4.53 7.31
N LEU A 148 -10.39 -5.32 8.36
CA LEU A 148 -10.83 -6.70 8.23
C LEU A 148 -12.18 -6.82 7.51
N LEU A 149 -13.17 -6.02 7.93
CA LEU A 149 -14.50 -5.99 7.31
C LEU A 149 -14.43 -5.51 5.86
N ASP A 150 -13.68 -4.43 5.61
CA ASP A 150 -13.67 -3.71 4.35
C ASP A 150 -12.81 -4.38 3.25
N ALA A 151 -11.78 -5.12 3.64
CA ALA A 151 -10.88 -5.81 2.72
C ALA A 151 -11.31 -7.26 2.45
N PHE A 152 -11.74 -8.00 3.48
CA PHE A 152 -11.94 -9.46 3.36
C PHE A 152 -13.39 -9.89 3.48
N TYR A 153 -14.25 -9.14 4.16
CA TYR A 153 -15.65 -9.52 4.38
C TYR A 153 -16.64 -8.55 3.71
N PHE A 154 -16.16 -7.79 2.73
CA PHE A 154 -16.97 -6.89 1.95
C PHE A 154 -17.85 -7.66 0.93
N PRO A 155 -19.13 -7.27 0.75
CA PRO A 155 -19.86 -6.26 1.54
C PRO A 155 -20.40 -6.85 2.86
N SER A 156 -20.12 -6.18 3.98
CA SER A 156 -20.68 -6.51 5.30
C SER A 156 -21.75 -5.49 5.68
N PHE A 157 -22.96 -5.60 5.09
CA PHE A 157 -24.03 -4.62 5.32
C PHE A 157 -24.46 -4.51 6.80
N GLY A 158 -24.33 -5.59 7.57
CA GLY A 158 -24.64 -5.59 9.00
C GLY A 158 -23.69 -4.73 9.84
N ALA A 159 -22.48 -4.42 9.33
CA ALA A 159 -21.53 -3.55 10.01
C ALA A 159 -21.85 -2.05 9.83
N ALA A 160 -22.77 -1.69 8.94
CA ALA A 160 -23.05 -0.28 8.60
C ALA A 160 -23.34 0.61 9.83
N PRO A 161 -24.21 0.22 10.79
CA PRO A 161 -24.46 1.07 11.97
C PRO A 161 -23.23 1.25 12.87
N ALA A 162 -22.40 0.21 13.03
CA ALA A 162 -21.19 0.30 13.84
C ALA A 162 -20.12 1.20 13.18
N LEU A 163 -19.98 1.11 11.85
CA LEU A 163 -19.11 2.01 11.08
C LEU A 163 -19.56 3.47 11.18
N GLU A 164 -20.87 3.73 11.09
CA GLU A 164 -21.44 5.07 11.27
C GLU A 164 -21.18 5.61 12.69
N ALA A 165 -21.39 4.79 13.73
CA ALA A 165 -21.12 5.16 15.11
C ALA A 165 -19.66 5.58 15.32
N VAL A 166 -18.72 4.79 14.81
CA VAL A 166 -17.27 5.11 14.87
C VAL A 166 -16.96 6.38 14.08
N ALA A 167 -17.54 6.58 12.89
CA ALA A 167 -17.33 7.77 12.08
C ALA A 167 -17.79 9.07 12.77
N HIS A 168 -18.89 9.00 13.53
CA HIS A 168 -19.48 10.17 14.19
C HIS A 168 -18.98 10.42 15.61
N HIS A 169 -18.24 9.49 16.22
CA HIS A 169 -17.76 9.65 17.58
C HIS A 169 -16.61 10.68 17.66
N PRO A 170 -16.80 11.83 18.35
CA PRO A 170 -15.85 12.95 18.30
C PRO A 170 -14.51 12.67 19.01
N ALA A 171 -14.47 11.70 19.93
CA ALA A 171 -13.24 11.32 20.63
C ALA A 171 -12.32 10.39 19.82
N HIS A 172 -12.79 9.83 18.70
CA HIS A 172 -11.96 9.02 17.83
C HIS A 172 -11.07 9.90 16.95
N ALA A 173 -9.89 9.38 16.62
CA ALA A 173 -8.95 10.06 15.76
C ALA A 173 -9.57 10.29 14.36
N PRO A 174 -9.31 11.45 13.71
CA PRO A 174 -9.84 11.75 12.38
C PRO A 174 -9.57 10.64 11.34
N ALA A 175 -8.39 9.99 11.38
CA ALA A 175 -8.06 8.90 10.46
C ALA A 175 -8.98 7.68 10.62
N LEU A 176 -9.30 7.30 11.87
CA LEU A 176 -10.24 6.21 12.14
C LEU A 176 -11.65 6.58 11.68
N ARG A 177 -12.10 7.80 12.00
CA ARG A 177 -13.42 8.30 11.62
C ARG A 177 -13.59 8.30 10.10
N TYR A 178 -12.58 8.79 9.37
CA TYR A 178 -12.55 8.72 7.92
C TYR A 178 -12.58 7.28 7.41
N ARG A 179 -11.75 6.38 7.94
CA ARG A 179 -11.70 4.97 7.50
C ARG A 179 -13.06 4.30 7.67
N ALA A 180 -13.72 4.50 8.81
CA ALA A 180 -15.05 3.97 9.08
C ALA A 180 -16.11 4.57 8.12
N ALA A 181 -16.10 5.90 7.92
CA ALA A 181 -16.99 6.57 6.99
C ALA A 181 -16.76 6.13 5.53
N SER A 182 -15.51 5.91 5.13
CA SER A 182 -15.15 5.47 3.78
C SER A 182 -15.62 4.02 3.54
N SER A 183 -15.39 3.12 4.49
CA SER A 183 -15.96 1.76 4.42
C SER A 183 -17.49 1.80 4.35
N ARG A 184 -18.12 2.69 5.14
CA ARG A 184 -19.57 2.89 5.08
C ARG A 184 -20.06 3.41 3.71
N ALA A 185 -19.33 4.34 3.10
CA ALA A 185 -19.59 4.85 1.76
C ALA A 185 -19.47 3.74 0.70
N ARG A 186 -18.47 2.85 0.81
CA ARG A 186 -18.34 1.68 -0.07
C ARG A 186 -19.54 0.74 0.06
N LEU A 187 -20.12 0.58 1.25
CA LEU A 187 -21.36 -0.21 1.42
C LEU A 187 -22.56 0.45 0.73
N VAL A 188 -22.66 1.79 0.72
CA VAL A 188 -23.69 2.50 -0.08
C VAL A 188 -23.52 2.17 -1.56
N ALA A 189 -22.29 2.28 -2.07
CA ALA A 189 -21.97 2.00 -3.46
C ALA A 189 -22.22 0.52 -3.84
N ALA A 190 -21.99 -0.43 -2.95
CA ALA A 190 -22.22 -1.85 -3.23
C ALA A 190 -23.69 -2.31 -3.08
N ARG A 191 -24.57 -1.51 -2.47
CA ARG A 191 -25.98 -1.90 -2.31
C ARG A 191 -26.70 -1.88 -3.66
N PRO A 192 -27.38 -2.97 -4.07
CA PRO A 192 -28.15 -2.99 -5.30
C PRO A 192 -29.47 -2.22 -5.16
N GLY A 193 -30.00 -1.72 -6.28
CA GLY A 193 -31.29 -1.04 -6.35
C GLY A 193 -31.23 0.44 -5.96
N ALA A 194 -32.40 1.01 -5.64
CA ALA A 194 -32.56 2.41 -5.26
C ALA A 194 -31.82 2.75 -3.97
N LEU A 195 -31.49 4.03 -3.78
CA LEU A 195 -30.81 4.51 -2.59
C LEU A 195 -31.68 4.30 -1.34
N HIS A 196 -31.18 3.53 -0.39
CA HIS A 196 -31.92 3.22 0.83
C HIS A 196 -32.00 4.45 1.75
N THR A 197 -33.09 4.61 2.51
CA THR A 197 -33.28 5.76 3.41
C THR A 197 -32.13 5.94 4.41
N HIS A 198 -31.62 4.85 5.00
CA HIS A 198 -30.44 4.88 5.87
C HIS A 198 -29.14 5.29 5.14
N ASP A 199 -28.94 4.86 3.89
CA ASP A 199 -27.78 5.26 3.09
C ASP A 199 -27.85 6.76 2.74
N TYR A 200 -29.04 7.24 2.39
CA TYR A 200 -29.29 8.66 2.18
C TYR A 200 -29.06 9.49 3.45
N ALA A 201 -29.56 9.02 4.61
CA ALA A 201 -29.35 9.69 5.89
C ALA A 201 -27.86 9.77 6.27
N PHE A 202 -27.10 8.70 6.05
CA PHE A 202 -25.65 8.69 6.21
C PHE A 202 -24.97 9.75 5.33
N ILE A 203 -25.33 9.83 4.04
CA ILE A 203 -24.78 10.85 3.12
C ILE A 203 -25.08 12.26 3.63
N GLN A 204 -26.32 12.54 4.02
CA GLN A 204 -26.71 13.87 4.50
C GLN A 204 -25.97 14.25 5.78
N ALA A 205 -25.95 13.37 6.78
CA ALA A 205 -25.26 13.60 8.04
C ALA A 205 -23.74 13.75 7.83
N GLY A 206 -23.17 12.93 6.94
CA GLY A 206 -21.76 12.97 6.62
C GLY A 206 -21.34 14.27 5.90
N LEU A 207 -22.13 14.74 4.92
CA LEU A 207 -21.88 16.03 4.24
C LEU A 207 -22.00 17.23 5.19
N ALA A 208 -22.82 17.14 6.23
CA ALA A 208 -22.99 18.16 7.26
C ALA A 208 -21.98 18.05 8.43
N SER A 209 -21.12 17.02 8.43
CA SER A 209 -20.15 16.78 9.51
C SER A 209 -19.15 17.93 9.63
N ALA A 210 -18.73 18.26 10.84
CA ALA A 210 -17.61 19.19 11.08
C ALA A 210 -16.24 18.58 10.70
N ASP A 211 -16.15 17.26 10.58
CA ASP A 211 -14.95 16.53 10.21
C ASP A 211 -14.78 16.42 8.69
N ALA A 212 -13.66 16.90 8.18
CA ALA A 212 -13.38 16.90 6.74
C ALA A 212 -13.31 15.49 6.16
N GLY A 213 -12.76 14.52 6.89
CA GLY A 213 -12.70 13.12 6.45
C GLY A 213 -14.08 12.50 6.29
N VAL A 214 -14.97 12.70 7.27
CA VAL A 214 -16.36 12.22 7.14
C VAL A 214 -17.08 12.89 5.96
N ARG A 215 -16.89 14.20 5.74
CA ARG A 215 -17.42 14.89 4.55
C ARG A 215 -16.86 14.32 3.25
N THR A 216 -15.55 14.09 3.18
CA THR A 216 -14.88 13.44 2.03
C THR A 216 -15.53 12.10 1.71
N ALA A 217 -15.73 11.24 2.72
CA ALA A 217 -16.34 9.93 2.51
C ALA A 217 -17.80 10.02 2.03
N ALA A 218 -18.60 10.92 2.60
CA ALA A 218 -19.99 11.13 2.18
C ALA A 218 -20.09 11.68 0.75
N ALA A 219 -19.23 12.64 0.38
CA ALA A 219 -19.16 13.16 -0.98
C ALA A 219 -18.71 12.07 -1.96
N ASN A 220 -17.72 11.25 -1.60
CA ASN A 220 -17.33 10.10 -2.42
C ASN A 220 -18.46 9.09 -2.59
N ALA A 221 -19.30 8.87 -1.56
CA ALA A 221 -20.49 8.02 -1.71
C ALA A 221 -21.40 8.54 -2.83
N VAL A 222 -21.63 9.86 -2.89
CA VAL A 222 -22.42 10.50 -3.96
C VAL A 222 -21.76 10.34 -5.32
N ALA A 223 -20.45 10.59 -5.42
CA ALA A 223 -19.68 10.46 -6.66
C ALA A 223 -19.69 9.04 -7.26
N HIS A 224 -20.03 8.01 -6.47
CA HIS A 224 -20.10 6.62 -6.91
C HIS A 224 -21.53 6.07 -7.00
N LEU A 225 -22.57 6.90 -6.79
CA LEU A 225 -23.95 6.45 -6.94
C LEU A 225 -24.25 6.09 -8.39
N ARG A 226 -24.88 4.93 -8.59
CA ARG A 226 -25.36 4.50 -9.91
C ARG A 226 -26.66 5.24 -10.29
N PRO A 227 -27.03 5.31 -11.58
CA PRO A 227 -28.23 6.02 -12.03
C PRO A 227 -29.51 5.66 -11.27
N GLU A 228 -29.72 4.39 -10.96
CA GLU A 228 -30.90 3.94 -10.21
C GLU A 228 -30.90 4.37 -8.73
N GLN A 229 -29.72 4.63 -8.15
CA GLN A 229 -29.59 5.18 -6.79
C GLN A 229 -29.82 6.69 -6.77
N GLN A 230 -29.55 7.39 -7.87
CA GLN A 230 -29.76 8.84 -7.99
C GLN A 230 -31.23 9.20 -8.24
N ALA A 231 -31.99 8.30 -8.87
CA ALA A 231 -33.36 8.52 -9.26
C ALA A 231 -34.23 9.04 -8.08
N GLY A 232 -34.76 10.26 -8.22
CA GLY A 232 -35.59 10.91 -7.20
C GLY A 232 -34.85 11.63 -6.07
N HIS A 233 -33.51 11.54 -6.02
CA HIS A 233 -32.67 12.15 -4.97
C HIS A 233 -31.73 13.24 -5.47
N THR A 234 -31.52 13.39 -6.79
CA THR A 234 -30.59 14.37 -7.37
C THR A 234 -30.79 15.80 -6.84
N PRO A 235 -32.01 16.39 -6.82
CA PRO A 235 -32.17 17.77 -6.34
C PRO A 235 -31.71 17.97 -4.90
N GLN A 236 -32.00 17.00 -4.02
CA GLN A 236 -31.67 17.06 -2.61
C GLN A 236 -30.18 16.80 -2.37
N LEU A 237 -29.57 15.87 -3.11
CA LEU A 237 -28.13 15.61 -3.06
C LEU A 237 -27.32 16.82 -3.57
N SER A 238 -27.74 17.43 -4.69
CA SER A 238 -27.12 18.65 -5.21
C SER A 238 -27.23 19.82 -4.22
N ALA A 239 -28.37 19.96 -3.52
CA ALA A 239 -28.53 20.97 -2.48
C ALA A 239 -27.61 20.73 -1.26
N ALA A 240 -27.48 19.48 -0.82
CA ALA A 240 -26.58 19.10 0.26
C ALA A 240 -25.11 19.35 -0.11
N LEU A 241 -24.69 19.00 -1.33
CA LEU A 241 -23.33 19.26 -1.82
C LEU A 241 -23.03 20.76 -1.92
N ARG A 242 -23.97 21.60 -2.39
CA ARG A 242 -23.79 23.06 -2.39
C ARG A 242 -23.61 23.61 -0.98
N THR A 243 -24.41 23.11 -0.03
CA THR A 243 -24.28 23.50 1.38
C THR A 243 -22.91 23.12 1.92
N ALA A 244 -22.47 21.87 1.73
CA ALA A 244 -21.15 21.40 2.13
C ALA A 244 -20.02 22.20 1.46
N TRP A 245 -20.16 22.55 0.18
CA TRP A 245 -19.20 23.38 -0.56
C TRP A 245 -19.01 24.76 0.08
N HIS A 246 -20.09 25.39 0.52
CA HIS A 246 -20.05 26.69 1.20
C HIS A 246 -19.48 26.62 2.62
N HIS A 247 -19.51 25.45 3.25
CA HIS A 247 -18.85 25.23 4.54
C HIS A 247 -17.33 25.06 4.45
N GLU A 248 -16.79 24.66 3.30
CA GLU A 248 -15.35 24.51 3.15
C GLU A 248 -14.63 25.87 3.16
N PRO A 249 -13.53 26.02 3.92
CA PRO A 249 -12.75 27.26 3.97
C PRO A 249 -12.03 27.53 2.64
N PRO A 250 -11.73 28.79 2.29
CA PRO A 250 -10.98 29.12 1.08
C PRO A 250 -9.70 28.30 0.93
N LEU A 251 -9.30 28.05 -0.33
CA LEU A 251 -8.05 27.33 -0.61
C LEU A 251 -6.88 28.06 0.06
N SER A 252 -6.08 27.31 0.80
CA SER A 252 -4.90 27.80 1.50
C SER A 252 -3.84 26.71 1.55
N LEU A 253 -2.56 27.12 1.60
CA LEU A 253 -1.45 26.18 1.65
C LEU A 253 -1.28 25.66 3.08
N ALA A 254 -1.43 24.36 3.25
CA ALA A 254 -1.29 23.70 4.55
C ALA A 254 0.06 24.04 5.22
N ALA A 255 0.03 24.30 6.51
CA ALA A 255 1.24 24.38 7.34
C ALA A 255 1.79 22.98 7.62
N ASP A 256 3.07 22.89 8.00
CA ASP A 256 3.59 21.62 8.50
C ASP A 256 2.87 21.23 9.80
N PRO A 257 2.51 19.95 9.97
CA PRO A 257 1.98 19.49 11.24
C PRO A 257 3.04 19.72 12.34
N PRO A 258 2.63 19.96 13.60
CA PRO A 258 3.57 20.00 14.72
C PRO A 258 4.41 18.71 14.78
N ASP A 259 5.67 18.80 15.24
CA ASP A 259 6.63 17.67 15.26
C ASP A 259 6.00 16.44 15.94
N ALA A 260 5.72 15.40 15.15
CA ALA A 260 5.04 14.21 15.61
C ALA A 260 5.88 13.39 16.62
N ARG A 261 7.20 13.65 16.72
CA ARG A 261 8.08 13.07 17.75
C ARG A 261 7.82 13.65 19.14
N ALA A 262 7.21 14.83 19.22
CA ALA A 262 6.85 15.46 20.48
C ALA A 262 5.52 14.93 21.06
N SER A 263 4.71 14.21 20.27
CA SER A 263 3.30 13.96 20.62
C SER A 263 2.82 12.51 20.55
N ASN A 264 3.65 11.50 20.21
CA ASN A 264 3.19 10.11 19.96
C ASN A 264 2.00 10.03 18.97
N GLN A 265 1.80 11.06 18.13
CA GLN A 265 0.63 11.22 17.26
C GLN A 265 0.82 10.70 15.84
N PHE A 266 2.03 10.21 15.48
CA PHE A 266 2.43 9.82 14.13
C PHE A 266 1.27 9.14 13.37
N THR A 267 0.65 8.15 13.95
CA THR A 267 -0.37 7.33 13.28
C THR A 267 -1.79 7.92 13.17
N PHE A 268 -2.11 9.03 13.85
CA PHE A 268 -3.50 9.52 13.94
C PHE A 268 -3.85 10.63 12.95
N ALA A 269 -2.88 11.44 12.53
CA ALA A 269 -3.09 12.54 11.59
C ALA A 269 -2.74 12.17 10.14
N GLU A 270 -1.92 11.14 9.96
CA GLU A 270 -1.10 10.96 8.74
C GLU A 270 -1.87 10.55 7.48
N SER A 271 -3.04 9.93 7.61
CA SER A 271 -3.91 9.56 6.47
C SER A 271 -5.28 10.26 6.47
N SER A 272 -5.47 11.27 7.32
CA SER A 272 -6.77 11.94 7.44
C SER A 272 -6.98 12.93 6.28
N PRO A 273 -8.12 12.87 5.57
CA PRO A 273 -8.47 13.90 4.60
C PRO A 273 -8.55 15.27 5.27
N THR A 274 -8.21 16.30 4.50
CA THR A 274 -8.24 17.70 4.92
C THR A 274 -9.45 18.42 4.30
N SER A 275 -9.61 19.71 4.59
CA SER A 275 -10.56 20.56 3.87
C SER A 275 -10.33 20.58 2.36
N LEU A 276 -9.09 20.47 1.88
CA LEU A 276 -8.82 20.34 0.46
C LEU A 276 -9.38 19.02 -0.08
N SER A 277 -9.13 17.91 0.61
CA SER A 277 -9.67 16.60 0.22
C SER A 277 -11.20 16.58 0.21
N ALA A 278 -11.85 17.19 1.20
CA ALA A 278 -13.30 17.33 1.25
C ALA A 278 -13.83 18.17 0.08
N ARG A 279 -13.20 19.32 -0.20
CA ARG A 279 -13.57 20.19 -1.32
C ARG A 279 -13.46 19.46 -2.66
N VAL A 280 -12.39 18.71 -2.89
CA VAL A 280 -12.19 17.93 -4.13
C VAL A 280 -13.21 16.81 -4.24
N ALA A 281 -13.50 16.08 -3.16
CA ALA A 281 -14.53 15.05 -3.17
C ALA A 281 -15.93 15.62 -3.45
N ILE A 282 -16.26 16.79 -2.88
CA ILE A 282 -17.51 17.50 -3.17
C ILE A 282 -17.57 17.92 -4.64
N ALA A 283 -16.46 18.41 -5.21
CA ALA A 283 -16.40 18.76 -6.63
C ALA A 283 -16.65 17.56 -7.54
N ARG A 284 -15.98 16.42 -7.29
CA ARG A 284 -16.23 15.16 -8.01
C ARG A 284 -17.68 14.72 -7.93
N ALA A 285 -18.29 14.82 -6.75
CA ALA A 285 -19.69 14.47 -6.56
C ALA A 285 -20.64 15.40 -7.34
N ARG A 286 -20.30 16.68 -7.46
CA ARG A 286 -21.06 17.65 -8.27
C ARG A 286 -20.89 17.37 -9.76
N ASP A 287 -19.66 17.19 -10.23
CA ASP A 287 -19.35 16.79 -11.59
C ASP A 287 -20.19 15.58 -12.01
N HIS A 288 -20.21 14.54 -11.17
CA HIS A 288 -21.00 13.33 -11.38
C HIS A 288 -22.52 13.57 -11.47
N LEU A 289 -23.10 14.37 -10.56
CA LEU A 289 -24.55 14.64 -10.58
C LEU A 289 -24.98 15.58 -11.71
N ASP A 290 -24.11 16.53 -12.08
CA ASP A 290 -24.39 17.50 -13.13
C ASP A 290 -24.14 16.90 -14.54
N GLY A 291 -23.56 15.69 -14.62
CA GLY A 291 -23.16 15.05 -15.87
C GLY A 291 -21.98 15.76 -16.56
N HIS A 292 -21.23 16.56 -15.80
CA HIS A 292 -19.99 17.18 -16.24
C HIS A 292 -18.84 16.16 -16.10
N GLY A 293 -17.75 16.36 -16.85
CA GLY A 293 -16.57 15.49 -16.81
C GLY A 293 -15.82 15.61 -15.48
N GLN A 294 -14.59 16.12 -15.49
CA GLN A 294 -13.82 16.39 -14.26
C GLN A 294 -13.63 17.89 -14.03
N GLN A 295 -14.53 18.72 -14.56
CA GLN A 295 -14.33 20.16 -14.67
C GLN A 295 -14.12 20.83 -13.30
N HIS A 296 -15.02 20.58 -12.34
CA HIS A 296 -14.89 21.22 -11.02
C HIS A 296 -13.66 20.72 -10.27
N GLU A 297 -13.33 19.44 -10.37
CA GLU A 297 -12.09 18.90 -9.79
C GLU A 297 -10.84 19.55 -10.41
N GLU A 298 -10.77 19.61 -11.74
CA GLU A 298 -9.64 20.15 -12.49
C GLU A 298 -9.42 21.63 -12.17
N ASP A 299 -10.49 22.42 -12.04
CA ASP A 299 -10.42 23.83 -11.64
C ASP A 299 -9.78 24.00 -10.26
N ILE A 300 -10.15 23.17 -9.28
CA ILE A 300 -9.54 23.19 -7.94
C ILE A 300 -8.07 22.76 -8.02
N ARG A 301 -7.78 21.70 -8.77
CA ARG A 301 -6.42 21.18 -8.97
C ARG A 301 -5.53 22.25 -9.58
N HIS A 302 -5.99 22.91 -10.63
CA HIS A 302 -5.25 23.98 -11.30
C HIS A 302 -5.00 25.17 -10.36
N THR A 303 -6.02 25.60 -9.63
CA THR A 303 -5.92 26.72 -8.69
C THR A 303 -4.94 26.42 -7.55
N TYR A 304 -5.07 25.25 -6.92
CA TYR A 304 -4.18 24.86 -5.81
C TYR A 304 -2.75 24.61 -6.29
N THR A 305 -2.56 23.97 -7.46
CA THR A 305 -1.23 23.78 -8.06
C THR A 305 -0.56 25.12 -8.34
N SER A 306 -1.30 26.08 -8.90
CA SER A 306 -0.77 27.43 -9.18
C SER A 306 -0.39 28.19 -7.90
N LEU A 307 -1.13 27.97 -6.81
CA LEU A 307 -0.81 28.54 -5.50
C LEU A 307 0.44 27.90 -4.89
N ALA A 308 0.56 26.57 -4.96
CA ALA A 308 1.63 25.81 -4.32
C ALA A 308 2.94 25.79 -5.12
N LEU A 309 2.86 25.84 -6.44
CA LEU A 309 3.96 25.65 -7.39
C LEU A 309 3.90 26.70 -8.51
N PRO A 310 4.00 28.01 -8.20
CA PRO A 310 3.74 29.10 -9.16
C PRO A 310 4.78 29.23 -10.27
N HIS A 311 5.89 28.50 -10.20
CA HIS A 311 7.00 28.65 -11.12
C HIS A 311 7.41 27.32 -11.74
N THR A 312 7.71 27.37 -13.04
CA THR A 312 8.13 26.22 -13.84
C THR A 312 9.52 26.46 -14.43
N PHE A 313 10.38 25.44 -14.37
CA PHE A 313 11.74 25.43 -14.90
C PHE A 313 11.88 24.25 -15.85
N VAL A 314 12.31 24.52 -17.07
CA VAL A 314 12.41 23.50 -18.12
C VAL A 314 13.89 23.22 -18.37
N GLY A 315 14.31 22.00 -18.06
CA GLY A 315 15.61 21.45 -18.46
C GLY A 315 15.54 20.73 -19.80
N THR A 316 16.49 19.85 -20.06
CA THR A 316 16.55 19.15 -21.36
C THR A 316 15.44 18.10 -21.47
N LYS A 317 15.34 17.22 -20.47
CA LYS A 317 14.37 16.12 -20.38
C LYS A 317 13.39 16.25 -19.20
N ILE A 318 13.57 17.29 -18.37
CA ILE A 318 12.88 17.45 -17.10
C ILE A 318 12.13 18.80 -17.08
N SER A 319 10.96 18.84 -16.45
CA SER A 319 10.24 20.04 -16.02
C SER A 319 10.15 20.04 -14.50
N LEU A 320 10.54 21.12 -13.83
CA LEU A 320 10.47 21.26 -12.38
C LEU A 320 9.51 22.40 -12.02
N HIS A 321 8.52 22.10 -11.17
CA HIS A 321 7.55 23.06 -10.65
C HIS A 321 7.78 23.24 -9.14
N SER A 322 7.97 24.47 -8.69
CA SER A 322 8.26 24.75 -7.28
C SER A 322 8.15 26.23 -6.91
N ASN A 323 7.77 26.50 -5.66
CA ASN A 323 7.84 27.84 -5.04
C ASN A 323 9.24 28.17 -4.45
N MET A 324 10.22 27.26 -4.53
CA MET A 324 11.54 27.48 -3.94
C MET A 324 12.33 28.60 -4.64
N PRO A 325 13.36 29.19 -3.99
CA PRO A 325 14.22 30.20 -4.61
C PRO A 325 14.90 29.72 -5.91
N LEU A 326 15.14 30.64 -6.85
CA LEU A 326 15.72 30.33 -8.17
C LEU A 326 17.00 29.48 -8.10
N ALA A 327 17.95 29.85 -7.23
CA ALA A 327 19.22 29.12 -7.10
C ALA A 327 19.00 27.67 -6.67
N GLN A 328 18.12 27.42 -5.69
CA GLN A 328 17.82 26.07 -5.21
C GLN A 328 17.15 25.22 -6.30
N ARG A 329 16.22 25.81 -7.06
CA ARG A 329 15.55 25.11 -8.16
C ARG A 329 16.53 24.71 -9.27
N HIS A 330 17.48 25.58 -9.61
CA HIS A 330 18.53 25.25 -10.58
C HIS A 330 19.39 24.08 -10.08
N THR A 331 19.83 24.12 -8.82
CA THR A 331 20.58 23.01 -8.20
C THR A 331 19.81 21.70 -8.26
N LEU A 332 18.52 21.69 -7.91
CA LEU A 332 17.69 20.47 -7.90
C LEU A 332 17.42 19.94 -9.32
N LEU A 333 17.24 20.81 -10.31
CA LEU A 333 17.12 20.40 -11.70
C LEU A 333 18.42 19.74 -12.20
N THR A 334 19.57 20.35 -11.92
CA THR A 334 20.89 19.77 -12.25
C THR A 334 21.12 18.44 -11.54
N GLU A 335 20.69 18.32 -10.28
CA GLU A 335 20.78 17.07 -9.51
C GLU A 335 20.01 15.93 -10.21
N ALA A 336 18.77 16.18 -10.62
CA ALA A 336 17.96 15.17 -11.32
C ALA A 336 18.55 14.77 -12.68
N GLU A 337 19.04 15.74 -13.47
CA GLU A 337 19.69 15.45 -14.76
C GLU A 337 21.01 14.68 -14.59
N THR A 338 21.80 15.03 -13.57
CA THR A 338 23.06 14.34 -13.24
C THR A 338 22.80 12.90 -12.80
N THR A 339 21.74 12.67 -12.02
CA THR A 339 21.34 11.34 -11.57
C THR A 339 20.99 10.43 -12.75
N LEU A 340 20.22 10.93 -13.72
CA LEU A 340 19.91 10.16 -14.94
C LEU A 340 21.19 9.79 -15.72
N ALA A 341 22.15 10.71 -15.84
CA ALA A 341 23.43 10.45 -16.49
C ALA A 341 24.30 9.44 -15.73
N ALA A 342 24.30 9.51 -14.40
CA ALA A 342 25.01 8.58 -13.53
C ALA A 342 24.44 7.15 -13.64
N LEU A 343 23.12 7.00 -13.67
CA LEU A 343 22.44 5.71 -13.89
C LEU A 343 22.81 5.09 -15.24
N ALA A 344 22.76 5.89 -16.32
CA ALA A 344 23.17 5.45 -17.65
C ALA A 344 24.64 5.00 -17.69
N THR A 345 25.51 5.69 -16.96
CA THR A 345 26.94 5.34 -16.87
C THR A 345 27.16 4.06 -16.07
N LEU A 346 26.48 3.91 -14.92
CA LEU A 346 26.57 2.73 -14.06
C LEU A 346 26.14 1.46 -14.82
N LEU A 347 25.00 1.53 -15.51
CA LEU A 347 24.37 0.38 -16.15
C LEU A 347 24.92 0.11 -17.56
N GLY A 348 25.62 1.07 -18.16
CA GLY A 348 26.29 0.91 -19.44
C GLY A 348 25.38 1.19 -20.65
N PRO A 349 25.96 1.25 -21.86
CA PRO A 349 25.30 1.78 -23.05
C PRO A 349 24.06 0.99 -23.49
N ASP A 350 24.05 -0.33 -23.29
CA ASP A 350 22.92 -1.18 -23.69
C ASP A 350 21.66 -0.93 -22.85
N LEU A 351 21.85 -0.49 -21.60
CA LEU A 351 20.78 -0.16 -20.65
C LEU A 351 20.53 1.35 -20.55
N ALA A 352 21.29 2.17 -21.28
CA ALA A 352 21.14 3.62 -21.35
C ALA A 352 20.08 4.07 -22.37
N GLN A 353 19.66 3.18 -23.27
CA GLN A 353 18.62 3.47 -24.24
C GLN A 353 17.23 3.25 -23.62
N PRO A 354 16.26 4.15 -23.85
CA PRO A 354 14.89 3.91 -23.44
C PRO A 354 14.34 2.59 -24.00
N LEU A 355 13.35 2.02 -23.32
CA LEU A 355 12.58 0.89 -23.83
C LEU A 355 11.84 1.29 -25.10
N ALA A 356 11.63 0.34 -26.02
CA ALA A 356 11.00 0.62 -27.31
C ALA A 356 9.54 1.09 -27.18
N ASP A 357 8.85 0.63 -26.14
CA ASP A 357 7.47 0.97 -25.79
C ASP A 357 7.37 2.09 -24.74
N ALA A 358 8.49 2.63 -24.27
CA ALA A 358 8.46 3.75 -23.35
C ALA A 358 7.82 4.96 -24.05
N SER A 359 6.65 5.38 -23.56
CA SER A 359 6.23 6.75 -23.77
C SER A 359 7.31 7.64 -23.16
N THR A 360 7.80 8.64 -23.88
CA THR A 360 8.83 9.56 -23.39
C THR A 360 8.25 10.94 -23.07
N PRO A 361 7.15 11.05 -22.28
CA PRO A 361 6.77 12.35 -21.77
C PRO A 361 7.95 12.86 -20.93
N ARG A 362 8.21 14.16 -21.07
CA ARG A 362 9.17 14.89 -20.24
C ARG A 362 8.87 14.59 -18.76
N LEU A 363 9.88 14.15 -18.02
CA LEU A 363 9.76 13.92 -16.57
C LEU A 363 9.34 15.23 -15.89
N THR A 364 8.22 15.21 -15.19
CA THR A 364 7.73 16.35 -14.43
C THR A 364 8.06 16.16 -12.95
N ILE A 365 8.55 17.20 -12.28
CA ILE A 365 8.93 17.15 -10.86
C ILE A 365 8.20 18.26 -10.14
N PHE A 366 7.36 17.91 -9.18
CA PHE A 366 6.70 18.83 -8.27
C PHE A 366 7.44 18.83 -6.93
N ILE A 367 8.04 19.97 -6.58
CA ILE A 367 8.74 20.16 -5.32
C ILE A 367 7.99 21.19 -4.48
N PHE A 368 7.21 20.69 -3.52
CA PHE A 368 6.47 21.52 -2.59
C PHE A 368 7.40 22.17 -1.56
N GLU A 369 7.08 23.39 -1.15
CA GLU A 369 7.92 24.17 -0.23
C GLU A 369 8.05 23.54 1.17
N ARG A 370 7.09 22.70 1.57
CA ARG A 370 7.05 22.06 2.90
C ARG A 370 6.15 20.82 2.91
N GLN A 371 6.30 19.97 3.92
CA GLN A 371 5.63 18.67 4.04
C GLN A 371 4.11 18.79 4.08
N GLY A 372 3.57 19.79 4.79
CA GLY A 372 2.14 20.02 4.92
C GLY A 372 1.45 20.17 3.58
N ILE A 373 2.03 20.96 2.67
CA ILE A 373 1.47 21.20 1.32
C ILE A 373 1.52 19.91 0.48
N PHE A 374 2.65 19.19 0.52
CA PHE A 374 2.79 17.92 -0.18
C PHE A 374 1.74 16.91 0.28
N ARG A 375 1.61 16.70 1.59
CA ARG A 375 0.63 15.77 2.15
C ARG A 375 -0.80 16.16 1.77
N ASP A 376 -1.12 17.47 1.84
CA ASP A 376 -2.43 17.99 1.48
C ASP A 376 -2.76 17.76 -0.02
N TYR A 377 -1.80 18.08 -0.90
CA TYR A 377 -1.92 17.84 -2.34
C TYR A 377 -2.11 16.36 -2.66
N MET A 378 -1.22 15.51 -2.13
CA MET A 378 -1.22 14.08 -2.44
C MET A 378 -2.51 13.40 -2.00
N ARG A 379 -3.07 13.74 -0.82
CA ARG A 379 -4.36 13.20 -0.34
C ARG A 379 -5.54 13.60 -1.23
N ALA A 380 -5.52 14.81 -1.77
CA ALA A 380 -6.64 15.34 -2.54
C ALA A 380 -6.65 14.85 -4.00
N PHE A 381 -5.46 14.75 -4.60
CA PHE A 381 -5.29 14.72 -6.04
C PHE A 381 -4.65 13.44 -6.58
N THR A 382 -4.15 12.57 -5.71
CA THR A 382 -3.51 11.31 -6.06
C THR A 382 -4.11 10.15 -5.26
N ASN A 383 -3.81 8.92 -5.69
CA ASN A 383 -4.20 7.71 -4.95
C ASN A 383 -3.07 7.15 -4.08
N PHE A 384 -1.96 7.88 -3.99
CA PHE A 384 -0.79 7.40 -3.27
C PHE A 384 -0.84 7.70 -1.77
N SER A 385 -0.04 6.96 -1.00
CA SER A 385 0.26 7.31 0.39
C SER A 385 1.00 8.65 0.48
N VAL A 386 0.91 9.30 1.63
CA VAL A 386 1.56 10.60 1.88
C VAL A 386 2.65 10.54 2.95
N ASP A 387 2.88 9.35 3.50
CA ASP A 387 3.89 9.07 4.53
C ASP A 387 5.17 8.56 3.90
N VAL A 388 5.61 9.32 2.89
CA VAL A 388 6.79 9.03 2.09
C VAL A 388 7.51 10.33 1.79
N ASP A 389 8.77 10.19 1.44
CA ASP A 389 9.65 11.30 1.11
C ASP A 389 9.50 11.78 -0.33
N GLY A 390 9.02 10.91 -1.21
CA GLY A 390 8.79 11.17 -2.61
C GLY A 390 7.97 10.03 -3.19
N ILE A 391 7.38 10.28 -4.36
CA ILE A 391 6.75 9.25 -5.20
C ILE A 391 6.95 9.61 -6.67
N TYR A 392 7.39 8.63 -7.44
CA TYR A 392 7.28 8.62 -8.88
C TYR A 392 5.96 7.97 -9.33
N ALA A 393 5.13 8.75 -10.03
CA ALA A 393 3.92 8.30 -10.69
C ALA A 393 4.21 7.99 -12.17
N GLU A 394 4.34 6.71 -12.50
CA GLU A 394 4.67 6.23 -13.85
C GLU A 394 3.71 6.75 -14.92
N GLN A 395 2.39 6.63 -14.68
CA GLN A 395 1.35 6.97 -15.66
C GLN A 395 1.43 8.41 -16.19
N SER A 396 1.89 9.35 -15.36
CA SER A 396 2.04 10.77 -15.71
C SER A 396 3.50 11.21 -15.80
N ALA A 397 4.46 10.28 -15.67
CA ALA A 397 5.88 10.55 -15.49
C ALA A 397 6.14 11.73 -14.54
N THR A 398 5.53 11.71 -13.36
CA THR A 398 5.59 12.82 -12.40
C THR A 398 6.21 12.38 -11.08
N ILE A 399 7.23 13.09 -10.61
CA ILE A 399 7.76 12.96 -9.25
C ILE A 399 7.09 14.00 -8.37
N TYR A 400 6.54 13.57 -7.24
CA TYR A 400 6.03 14.44 -6.18
C TYR A 400 6.95 14.36 -4.98
N THR A 401 7.45 15.49 -4.50
CA THR A 401 8.33 15.54 -3.33
C THR A 401 8.30 16.92 -2.65
N TYR A 402 8.98 17.10 -1.52
CA TYR A 402 8.89 18.35 -0.75
C TYR A 402 10.20 18.77 -0.09
N GLN A 403 10.38 20.06 0.20
CA GLN A 403 11.50 20.49 1.02
C GLN A 403 11.31 20.10 2.48
N ARG A 404 12.38 19.62 3.13
CA ARG A 404 12.33 19.08 4.49
C ARG A 404 13.58 19.36 5.29
N SER A 405 13.44 19.33 6.61
CA SER A 405 14.56 19.35 7.56
C SER A 405 14.95 17.94 8.02
N ALA A 406 16.12 17.81 8.62
CA ALA A 406 16.59 16.55 9.24
C ALA A 406 15.71 16.07 10.42
N THR A 407 14.82 16.92 10.94
CA THR A 407 13.83 16.53 11.95
C THR A 407 12.59 15.87 11.35
N GLN A 408 12.30 16.17 10.08
CA GLN A 408 11.14 15.65 9.36
C GLN A 408 11.44 14.34 8.64
N SER A 409 12.64 14.19 8.07
CA SER A 409 13.10 12.96 7.45
C SER A 409 14.59 12.73 7.68
N ALA A 410 14.99 11.46 7.68
CA ALA A 410 16.40 11.07 7.63
C ALA A 410 17.03 11.33 6.26
N ASN A 411 16.22 11.41 5.19
CA ASN A 411 16.67 11.71 3.85
C ASN A 411 16.57 13.22 3.58
N THR A 412 17.59 13.77 2.95
CA THR A 412 17.53 15.11 2.38
C THR A 412 16.67 15.12 1.11
N LEU A 413 16.17 16.30 0.72
CA LEU A 413 15.44 16.46 -0.55
C LEU A 413 16.25 15.96 -1.76
N ALA A 414 17.57 16.17 -1.78
CA ALA A 414 18.42 15.70 -2.87
C ALA A 414 18.50 14.16 -2.92
N GLU A 415 18.65 13.50 -1.77
CA GLU A 415 18.64 12.03 -1.70
C GLU A 415 17.30 11.44 -2.17
N SER A 416 16.17 11.98 -1.69
CA SER A 416 14.85 11.53 -2.13
C SER A 416 14.62 11.80 -3.62
N LEU A 417 15.11 12.93 -4.14
CA LEU A 417 15.00 13.24 -5.56
C LEU A 417 15.76 12.23 -6.41
N ARG A 418 17.00 11.87 -6.03
CA ARG A 418 17.78 10.84 -6.73
C ARG A 418 17.08 9.49 -6.72
N HIS A 419 16.50 9.11 -5.58
CA HIS A 419 15.75 7.88 -5.40
C HIS A 419 14.57 7.82 -6.39
N GLU A 420 13.71 8.83 -6.43
CA GLU A 420 12.56 8.84 -7.35
C GLU A 420 12.96 8.93 -8.83
N VAL A 421 14.08 9.60 -9.13
CA VAL A 421 14.64 9.62 -10.50
C VAL A 421 15.10 8.23 -10.93
N ALA A 422 15.58 7.39 -10.02
CA ALA A 422 15.94 6.02 -10.33
C ALA A 422 14.72 5.16 -10.67
N HIS A 423 13.57 5.35 -10.00
CA HIS A 423 12.33 4.68 -10.40
C HIS A 423 11.86 5.11 -11.79
N HIS A 424 11.96 6.41 -12.10
CA HIS A 424 11.70 6.89 -13.46
C HIS A 424 12.63 6.20 -14.49
N TYR A 425 13.92 6.09 -14.17
CA TYR A 425 14.88 5.41 -15.02
C TYR A 425 14.51 3.93 -15.18
N ALA A 426 14.17 3.23 -14.10
CA ALA A 426 13.78 1.83 -14.11
C ALA A 426 12.54 1.58 -14.99
N ALA A 427 11.50 2.39 -14.84
CA ALA A 427 10.28 2.31 -15.65
C ALA A 427 10.53 2.58 -17.14
N THR A 428 11.49 3.44 -17.47
CA THR A 428 11.74 3.83 -18.88
C THR A 428 12.87 3.06 -19.56
N HIS A 429 13.72 2.37 -18.80
CA HIS A 429 14.93 1.72 -19.33
C HIS A 429 15.10 0.26 -18.89
N LEU A 430 14.50 -0.20 -17.79
CA LEU A 430 14.84 -1.51 -17.21
C LEU A 430 13.68 -2.48 -17.18
N PHE A 431 12.45 -2.01 -16.96
CA PHE A 431 11.28 -2.89 -16.77
C PHE A 431 10.20 -2.61 -17.83
N PRO A 432 10.09 -3.45 -18.87
CA PRO A 432 9.07 -3.31 -19.90
C PRO A 432 7.63 -3.44 -19.37
N GLY A 433 6.71 -2.70 -19.99
CA GLY A 433 5.30 -2.64 -19.61
C GLY A 433 5.02 -1.68 -18.45
N ASP A 434 3.74 -1.52 -18.11
CA ASP A 434 3.31 -0.59 -17.05
C ASP A 434 3.09 -1.33 -15.73
N TRP A 435 3.37 -0.68 -14.60
CA TRP A 435 3.22 -1.22 -13.24
C TRP A 435 1.89 -1.95 -13.00
N HIS A 436 0.78 -1.37 -13.47
CA HIS A 436 -0.55 -1.93 -13.26
C HIS A 436 -0.98 -2.99 -14.28
N ARG A 437 -0.14 -3.33 -15.28
CA ARG A 437 -0.51 -4.34 -16.28
C ARG A 437 -0.40 -5.75 -15.72
N PRO A 438 -1.38 -6.64 -16.04
CA PRO A 438 -1.26 -8.05 -15.72
C PRO A 438 0.06 -8.63 -16.25
N GLY A 439 0.79 -9.32 -15.37
CA GLY A 439 2.06 -9.96 -15.71
C GLY A 439 3.31 -9.10 -15.53
N TYR A 440 3.20 -7.78 -15.33
CA TYR A 440 4.35 -6.91 -15.03
C TYR A 440 5.11 -7.42 -13.79
N HIS A 441 4.37 -7.78 -12.75
CA HIS A 441 4.90 -8.40 -11.54
C HIS A 441 5.01 -9.93 -11.63
N THR A 442 5.19 -10.57 -12.79
CA THR A 442 5.35 -12.05 -12.82
C THR A 442 6.61 -12.51 -12.09
N GLU A 443 7.69 -11.73 -12.19
CA GLU A 443 8.94 -11.98 -11.47
C GLU A 443 9.16 -10.97 -10.35
N PRO A 444 9.70 -11.41 -9.20
CA PRO A 444 10.05 -10.50 -8.13
C PRO A 444 11.17 -9.58 -8.61
N LYS A 445 11.01 -8.28 -8.36
CA LYS A 445 11.96 -7.25 -8.78
C LYS A 445 12.16 -6.14 -7.75
N GLY A 446 11.48 -6.20 -6.60
CA GLY A 446 11.58 -5.17 -5.56
C GLY A 446 13.01 -4.94 -5.10
N TRP A 447 13.83 -6.01 -4.99
CA TRP A 447 15.24 -5.85 -4.59
C TRP A 447 16.04 -5.03 -5.61
N ALA A 448 15.73 -5.19 -6.90
CA ALA A 448 16.43 -4.55 -8.00
C ALA A 448 15.94 -3.10 -8.19
N ASP A 449 14.62 -2.88 -8.14
CA ASP A 449 14.01 -1.56 -8.27
C ASP A 449 14.37 -0.66 -7.07
N GLU A 450 13.99 -1.09 -5.86
CA GLU A 450 14.25 -0.33 -4.62
C GLU A 450 15.74 -0.27 -4.30
N GLY A 451 16.48 -1.35 -4.56
CA GLY A 451 17.93 -1.37 -4.36
C GLY A 451 18.66 -0.38 -5.27
N LEU A 452 18.24 -0.23 -6.53
CA LEU A 452 18.78 0.78 -7.44
C LEU A 452 18.44 2.20 -6.98
N ALA A 453 17.21 2.42 -6.53
CA ALA A 453 16.76 3.71 -6.04
C ALA A 453 17.51 4.14 -4.77
N GLU A 454 17.74 3.21 -3.85
CA GLU A 454 18.52 3.48 -2.64
C GLU A 454 20.02 3.63 -2.91
N LEU A 455 20.56 2.89 -3.90
CA LEU A 455 21.92 3.14 -4.39
C LEU A 455 22.03 4.56 -4.95
N ALA A 456 21.00 4.99 -5.70
CA ALA A 456 20.96 6.29 -6.33
C ALA A 456 20.88 7.43 -5.31
N ALA A 457 20.09 7.26 -4.26
CA ALA A 457 20.02 8.18 -3.13
C ALA A 457 21.43 8.50 -2.57
N GLY A 458 22.29 7.49 -2.51
CA GLY A 458 23.66 7.56 -2.00
C GLY A 458 24.71 8.18 -2.94
N TRP A 459 24.34 8.71 -4.11
CA TRP A 459 25.32 9.35 -5.00
C TRP A 459 25.93 10.62 -4.40
N GLY A 460 27.26 10.69 -4.44
CA GLY A 460 28.05 11.88 -4.20
C GLY A 460 28.94 12.24 -5.40
N PRO A 461 29.78 13.29 -5.27
CA PRO A 461 30.64 13.76 -6.36
C PRO A 461 31.61 12.70 -6.92
N SER A 462 31.95 11.68 -6.14
CA SER A 462 32.91 10.62 -6.51
C SER A 462 32.27 9.27 -6.83
N GLY A 463 30.93 9.21 -6.94
CA GLY A 463 30.18 7.95 -7.11
C GLY A 463 29.24 7.68 -5.94
N PHE A 464 28.66 6.48 -5.91
CA PHE A 464 27.75 6.07 -4.84
C PHE A 464 28.53 5.75 -3.56
N LEU A 465 28.01 6.19 -2.40
CA LEU A 465 28.64 6.03 -1.09
C LEU A 465 27.77 5.18 -0.15
N PRO A 466 28.37 4.52 0.86
CA PRO A 466 27.61 3.84 1.89
C PRO A 466 26.65 4.78 2.63
N ARG A 467 25.39 4.36 2.80
CA ARG A 467 24.38 5.15 3.51
C ARG A 467 24.40 4.80 5.00
N GLN A 468 25.07 5.63 5.79
CA GLN A 468 25.37 5.37 7.21
C GLN A 468 24.14 4.98 8.05
N ALA A 469 23.00 5.62 7.85
CA ALA A 469 21.78 5.28 8.60
C ALA A 469 21.22 3.89 8.24
N GLN A 470 21.23 3.51 6.95
CA GLN A 470 20.81 2.17 6.49
C GLN A 470 21.79 1.11 6.98
N LEU A 471 23.09 1.37 6.82
CA LEU A 471 24.14 0.50 7.31
C LEU A 471 24.04 0.29 8.82
N GLY A 472 23.84 1.36 9.60
CA GLY A 472 23.66 1.26 11.06
C GLY A 472 22.46 0.40 11.46
N ARG A 473 21.32 0.52 10.76
CA ARG A 473 20.16 -0.36 11.00
C ARG A 473 20.44 -1.82 10.64
N LEU A 474 21.16 -2.06 9.55
CA LEU A 474 21.53 -3.39 9.10
C LEU A 474 22.51 -4.06 10.09
N CYS A 475 23.53 -3.33 10.53
CA CYS A 475 24.52 -3.80 11.51
C CYS A 475 23.93 -4.03 12.90
N ALA A 476 22.81 -3.39 13.24
CA ALA A 476 22.11 -3.60 14.50
C ALA A 476 21.20 -4.84 14.51
N ARG A 477 21.04 -5.54 13.37
CA ARG A 477 20.17 -6.72 13.30
C ARG A 477 20.81 -7.92 14.00
N ALA A 478 19.97 -8.75 14.60
CA ALA A 478 20.41 -10.00 15.23
C ALA A 478 20.98 -11.02 14.22
N HIS A 479 20.53 -10.94 12.96
CA HIS A 479 20.88 -11.86 11.89
C HIS A 479 21.13 -11.10 10.58
N LEU A 480 22.08 -11.59 9.77
CA LEU A 480 22.27 -11.10 8.41
C LEU A 480 21.07 -11.51 7.52
N PRO A 481 20.66 -10.68 6.55
CA PRO A 481 19.52 -11.01 5.70
C PRO A 481 19.84 -12.20 4.78
N PRO A 482 18.95 -13.19 4.67
CA PRO A 482 19.11 -14.26 3.69
C PRO A 482 18.81 -13.75 2.28
N LEU A 483 19.66 -14.08 1.31
CA LEU A 483 19.62 -13.60 -0.07
C LEU A 483 18.42 -14.15 -0.83
N THR A 484 18.17 -15.45 -0.81
CA THR A 484 17.03 -16.02 -1.57
C THR A 484 15.67 -15.42 -1.14
N PRO A 485 15.35 -15.28 0.16
CA PRO A 485 14.14 -14.58 0.59
C PRO A 485 14.10 -13.12 0.17
N LEU A 486 15.23 -12.39 0.16
CA LEU A 486 15.29 -11.01 -0.33
C LEU A 486 14.95 -10.93 -1.82
N LEU A 487 15.59 -11.77 -2.65
CA LEU A 487 15.38 -11.79 -4.09
C LEU A 487 13.94 -12.18 -4.49
N ALA A 488 13.29 -13.02 -3.68
CA ALA A 488 11.91 -13.47 -3.90
C ALA A 488 10.85 -12.54 -3.28
N ARG A 489 11.24 -11.56 -2.47
CA ARG A 489 10.31 -10.75 -1.67
C ARG A 489 9.41 -9.90 -2.56
N ARG A 490 8.12 -9.92 -2.24
CA ARG A 490 7.05 -9.15 -2.91
C ARG A 490 6.26 -8.28 -1.94
N GLU A 491 6.20 -8.73 -0.70
CA GLU A 491 5.59 -8.03 0.42
C GLU A 491 6.21 -6.65 0.60
N GLY A 492 5.36 -5.61 0.61
CA GLY A 492 5.75 -4.21 0.72
C GLY A 492 6.20 -3.57 -0.60
N TYR A 493 6.25 -4.32 -1.71
CA TYR A 493 6.55 -3.80 -3.05
C TYR A 493 5.31 -3.90 -3.95
N ASP A 494 4.92 -5.10 -4.36
CA ASP A 494 3.74 -5.37 -5.19
C ASP A 494 2.65 -6.16 -4.46
N HIS A 495 2.97 -6.75 -3.30
CA HIS A 495 2.03 -7.36 -2.38
C HIS A 495 1.94 -6.57 -1.08
N PHE A 496 0.82 -6.69 -0.37
CA PHE A 496 0.72 -6.12 0.98
C PHE A 496 1.79 -6.73 1.90
N GLY A 497 2.57 -5.89 2.57
CA GLY A 497 3.44 -6.31 3.67
C GLY A 497 4.54 -5.28 3.94
N HIS A 498 5.73 -5.77 4.27
CA HIS A 498 6.92 -4.94 4.55
C HIS A 498 8.10 -5.37 3.67
N PHE A 499 8.69 -4.40 2.97
CA PHE A 499 9.86 -4.61 2.13
C PHE A 499 11.16 -4.25 2.87
N ASP A 500 12.23 -4.99 2.61
CA ASP A 500 13.53 -4.81 3.29
C ASP A 500 14.46 -3.91 2.48
N TYR A 501 14.20 -2.60 2.55
CA TYR A 501 14.97 -1.57 1.83
C TYR A 501 16.46 -1.58 2.19
N ASP A 502 16.80 -1.77 3.47
CA ASP A 502 18.20 -1.76 3.92
C ASP A 502 18.97 -2.96 3.30
N ALA A 503 18.36 -4.15 3.24
CA ALA A 503 18.99 -5.31 2.61
C ALA A 503 19.04 -5.20 1.08
N ALA A 504 17.99 -4.68 0.44
CA ALA A 504 17.96 -4.44 -1.01
C ALA A 504 19.03 -3.43 -1.45
N TRP A 505 19.17 -2.34 -0.70
CA TRP A 505 20.25 -1.37 -0.86
C TRP A 505 21.61 -2.04 -0.71
N ALA A 506 21.86 -2.73 0.40
CA ALA A 506 23.17 -3.30 0.70
C ALA A 506 23.59 -4.36 -0.31
N PHE A 507 22.65 -5.18 -0.77
CA PHE A 507 22.90 -6.16 -1.82
C PHE A 507 23.19 -5.50 -3.17
N THR A 508 22.40 -4.48 -3.55
CA THR A 508 22.62 -3.75 -4.80
C THR A 508 23.94 -2.96 -4.78
N PHE A 509 24.32 -2.40 -3.63
CA PHE A 509 25.61 -1.75 -3.42
C PHE A 509 26.78 -2.73 -3.61
N TYR A 510 26.71 -3.91 -2.98
CA TYR A 510 27.67 -4.99 -3.20
C TYR A 510 27.76 -5.39 -4.68
N MET A 511 26.61 -5.62 -5.33
CA MET A 511 26.58 -6.02 -6.74
C MET A 511 27.13 -4.92 -7.66
N ALA A 512 26.87 -3.64 -7.37
CA ALA A 512 27.38 -2.52 -8.15
C ALA A 512 28.89 -2.32 -7.99
N HIS A 513 29.42 -2.56 -6.79
CA HIS A 513 30.84 -2.37 -6.47
C HIS A 513 31.68 -3.58 -6.87
N ASP A 514 31.30 -4.78 -6.41
CA ASP A 514 32.11 -6.00 -6.51
C ASP A 514 31.73 -6.89 -7.70
N GLN A 515 30.48 -6.82 -8.17
CA GLN A 515 29.96 -7.67 -9.26
C GLN A 515 29.25 -6.88 -10.39
N PRO A 516 29.78 -5.74 -10.89
CA PRO A 516 29.05 -4.84 -11.78
C PRO A 516 28.64 -5.51 -13.11
N ALA A 517 29.42 -6.47 -13.59
CA ALA A 517 29.07 -7.24 -14.79
C ALA A 517 27.85 -8.15 -14.56
N ALA A 518 27.74 -8.79 -13.39
CA ALA A 518 26.59 -9.61 -13.03
C ALA A 518 25.34 -8.75 -12.84
N LEU A 519 25.46 -7.59 -12.17
CA LEU A 519 24.36 -6.64 -12.02
C LEU A 519 23.78 -6.20 -13.37
N ARG A 520 24.64 -5.84 -14.33
CA ARG A 520 24.21 -5.46 -15.69
C ARG A 520 23.51 -6.60 -16.44
N ARG A 521 23.97 -7.85 -16.30
CA ARG A 521 23.30 -9.01 -16.90
C ARG A 521 21.91 -9.23 -16.29
N LEU A 522 21.75 -9.04 -14.98
CA LEU A 522 20.46 -9.15 -14.31
C LEU A 522 19.47 -8.10 -14.82
N TYR A 523 19.89 -6.83 -14.91
CA TYR A 523 19.05 -5.78 -15.49
C TYR A 523 18.74 -5.99 -16.98
N ALA A 524 19.69 -6.50 -17.76
CA ALA A 524 19.44 -6.87 -19.15
C ALA A 524 18.39 -7.98 -19.27
N ALA A 525 18.43 -8.99 -18.40
CA ALA A 525 17.43 -10.04 -18.35
C ALA A 525 16.04 -9.55 -17.90
N TYR A 526 15.98 -8.54 -17.02
CA TYR A 526 14.71 -7.88 -16.73
C TYR A 526 14.19 -7.11 -17.96
N ARG A 527 15.08 -6.37 -18.63
CA ARG A 527 14.78 -5.54 -19.80
C ARG A 527 14.27 -6.33 -21.00
N ASP A 528 14.77 -7.54 -21.23
CA ASP A 528 14.32 -8.40 -22.34
C ASP A 528 13.22 -9.40 -21.95
N GLY A 529 12.79 -9.40 -20.68
CA GLY A 529 11.76 -10.29 -20.14
C GLY A 529 12.21 -11.74 -19.89
N SER A 530 13.51 -12.04 -20.02
CA SER A 530 14.09 -13.37 -19.80
C SER A 530 14.41 -13.68 -18.34
N TYR A 531 14.43 -12.67 -17.45
CA TYR A 531 14.71 -12.86 -16.03
C TYR A 531 13.76 -13.90 -15.43
N ARG A 532 14.31 -14.90 -14.76
CA ARG A 532 13.58 -15.80 -13.87
C ARG A 532 14.46 -16.03 -12.66
N LEU A 533 13.94 -15.92 -11.45
CA LEU A 533 14.75 -16.13 -10.23
C LEU A 533 15.44 -17.51 -10.24
N VAL A 534 14.74 -18.54 -10.73
CA VAL A 534 15.29 -19.91 -10.87
C VAL A 534 16.46 -20.02 -11.85
N HIS A 535 16.67 -19.03 -12.71
CA HIS A 535 17.78 -18.97 -13.67
C HIS A 535 18.90 -18.02 -13.21
N TRP A 536 18.91 -17.62 -11.93
CA TRP A 536 19.91 -16.71 -11.37
C TRP A 536 21.34 -17.06 -11.78
N GLU A 537 21.76 -18.32 -11.58
CA GLU A 537 23.15 -18.71 -11.81
C GLU A 537 23.57 -18.55 -13.27
N THR A 538 22.68 -18.84 -14.21
CA THR A 538 22.91 -18.66 -15.64
C THR A 538 22.97 -17.19 -16.03
N ILE A 539 22.10 -16.35 -15.48
CA ILE A 539 22.01 -14.92 -15.81
C ILE A 539 23.16 -14.16 -15.15
N ALA A 540 23.31 -14.29 -13.83
CA ALA A 540 24.31 -13.61 -13.03
C ALA A 540 25.71 -14.18 -13.26
N GLY A 541 25.84 -15.45 -13.68
CA GLY A 541 27.13 -16.15 -13.76
C GLY A 541 27.75 -16.43 -12.38
N LEU A 542 26.92 -16.43 -11.33
CA LEU A 542 27.32 -16.56 -9.93
C LEU A 542 26.37 -17.53 -9.22
N SER A 543 26.90 -18.40 -8.37
CA SER A 543 26.06 -19.28 -7.55
C SER A 543 25.39 -18.50 -6.42
N LEU A 544 24.13 -18.83 -6.10
CA LEU A 544 23.37 -18.14 -5.03
C LEU A 544 24.04 -18.29 -3.65
N PRO A 545 24.38 -19.51 -3.16
CA PRO A 545 25.08 -19.67 -1.88
C PRO A 545 26.42 -18.92 -1.81
N ALA A 546 27.23 -18.99 -2.87
CA ALA A 546 28.52 -18.30 -2.91
C ALA A 546 28.36 -16.77 -2.91
N THR A 547 27.32 -16.27 -3.58
CA THR A 547 26.98 -14.84 -3.60
C THR A 547 26.50 -14.37 -2.22
N GLU A 548 25.68 -15.17 -1.55
CA GLU A 548 25.23 -14.88 -0.18
C GLU A 548 26.41 -14.83 0.79
N GLU A 549 27.31 -15.81 0.74
CA GLU A 549 28.51 -15.85 1.58
C GLU A 549 29.40 -14.63 1.36
N ALA A 550 29.72 -14.30 0.10
CA ALA A 550 30.56 -13.16 -0.24
C ALA A 550 29.90 -11.81 0.11
N TRP A 551 28.59 -11.67 -0.09
CA TRP A 551 27.84 -10.50 0.33
C TRP A 551 27.85 -10.37 1.86
N HIS A 552 27.67 -11.46 2.60
CA HIS A 552 27.72 -11.47 4.05
C HIS A 552 29.12 -11.13 4.59
N ASP A 553 30.19 -11.54 3.91
CA ASP A 553 31.56 -11.10 4.22
C ASP A 553 31.72 -9.59 4.03
N ALA A 554 31.20 -9.04 2.94
CA ALA A 554 31.20 -7.60 2.71
C ALA A 554 30.42 -6.85 3.80
N LEU A 555 29.22 -7.34 4.16
CA LEU A 555 28.43 -6.77 5.25
C LEU A 555 29.19 -6.77 6.59
N ARG A 556 29.83 -7.89 6.94
CA ARG A 556 30.66 -7.97 8.15
C ARG A 556 31.81 -6.97 8.10
N ALA A 557 32.45 -6.81 6.95
CA ALA A 557 33.51 -5.83 6.78
C ALA A 557 33.02 -4.38 6.88
N TRP A 558 31.79 -4.07 6.44
CA TRP A 558 31.22 -2.73 6.55
C TRP A 558 30.74 -2.39 7.97
N CYS A 559 30.38 -3.40 8.77
CA CYS A 559 29.92 -3.23 10.15
C CYS A 559 31.03 -3.20 11.21
N ASN A 560 32.27 -3.56 10.83
CA ASN A 560 33.47 -3.51 11.67
C ASN A 560 34.26 -2.22 11.40
#